data_AF-A0A9D4SST4-F1
#
_entry.id   AF-A0A9D4SST4-F1
#
_cell.length_a   1.000
_cell.length_b   1.000
_cell.length_c   1.000
_cell.angle_alpha   90.00
_cell.angle_beta   90.00
_cell.angle_gamma   90.00
#
_symmetry.space_group_name_H-M   'P 1'
#
loop_
_entity.id
_entity.type
_entity.pdbx_description
1 polymer ?
#
loop_
_entity_poly.entity_id
_entity_poly.type
_entity_poly.pdbx_seq_one_letter_code
_entity_poly.pdbx_strand_id
1 'polypeptide(L)'
;MTYVLIQWVSERKWDVYPISCIEDASVGYRLYTDKKCIGELRGTVVNVRWDKHKEPEPATLLDVEHSIGEVESQKRKINELEKENTDLKEENEQLKRALQDAENHHVAVGIPSSYMVDIGSGVMVEEAQVEKLERSCPGNPGKFARGLLRIVFSAKEMKGKSLFGRKCNAKKEQEAKEGLDPVRVKAVIGYTVSSLNADPVRVKTSLSTMLAREVAPKQSQEPLEVEHLP
;
A
#
# COMPACT_ATOMS: atom_id res chain seq x y z
N MET A 1 -41.36 17.46 -27.20
CA MET A 1 -40.72 16.71 -28.30
C MET A 1 -39.53 15.99 -27.67
N THR A 2 -39.33 14.70 -27.92
CA THR A 2 -38.32 13.90 -27.21
C THR A 2 -36.99 13.91 -27.98
N TYR A 3 -35.90 14.14 -27.27
CA TYR A 3 -34.53 14.25 -27.78
C TYR A 3 -33.67 13.13 -27.22
N VAL A 4 -32.67 12.71 -27.99
CA VAL A 4 -31.68 11.73 -27.59
C VAL A 4 -30.29 12.36 -27.56
N LEU A 5 -29.53 12.00 -26.53
CA LEU A 5 -28.10 12.24 -26.47
C LEU A 5 -27.39 11.07 -27.14
N ILE A 6 -26.58 11.38 -28.14
CA ILE A 6 -25.82 10.40 -28.89
C ILE A 6 -24.33 10.75 -28.87
N GLN A 7 -23.50 9.73 -29.12
CA GLN A 7 -22.10 9.93 -29.47
C GLN A 7 -21.81 9.28 -30.82
N TRP A 8 -21.35 10.08 -31.78
CA TRP A 8 -20.97 9.58 -33.10
C TRP A 8 -19.83 8.57 -32.99
N VAL A 9 -19.97 7.43 -33.64
CA VAL A 9 -18.95 6.37 -33.61
C VAL A 9 -17.67 6.82 -34.34
N SER A 10 -17.82 7.58 -35.41
CA SER A 10 -16.74 8.10 -36.26
C SER A 10 -15.88 9.16 -35.56
N GLU A 11 -16.53 10.11 -34.88
CA GLU A 11 -15.88 11.33 -34.37
C GLU A 11 -15.71 11.35 -32.84
N ARG A 12 -16.26 10.35 -32.11
CA ARG A 12 -16.38 10.35 -30.64
C ARG A 12 -16.99 11.63 -30.07
N LYS A 13 -17.75 12.35 -30.89
CA LYS A 13 -18.36 13.62 -30.57
C LYS A 13 -19.79 13.41 -30.09
N TRP A 14 -20.16 14.17 -29.07
CA TRP A 14 -21.48 14.16 -28.45
C TRP A 14 -22.41 15.13 -29.18
N ASP A 15 -23.61 14.70 -29.56
CA ASP A 15 -24.63 15.56 -30.16
C ASP A 15 -26.05 15.17 -29.72
N VAL A 16 -27.00 16.06 -29.99
CA VAL A 16 -28.40 15.95 -29.54
C VAL A 16 -29.32 16.03 -30.74
N TYR A 17 -30.20 15.04 -30.89
CA TYR A 17 -31.15 15.02 -31.98
C TYR A 17 -32.54 14.62 -31.51
N PRO A 18 -33.61 15.03 -32.22
CA PRO A 18 -34.93 14.48 -31.99
C PRO A 18 -34.96 12.96 -32.19
N ILE A 19 -35.81 12.24 -31.43
CA ILE A 19 -36.02 10.79 -31.63
C ILE A 19 -36.40 10.45 -33.07
N SER A 20 -37.09 11.36 -33.77
CA SER A 20 -37.49 11.16 -35.17
C SER A 20 -36.31 11.04 -36.15
N CYS A 21 -35.09 11.36 -35.71
CA CYS A 21 -33.87 11.15 -36.50
C CYS A 21 -33.31 9.73 -36.36
N ILE A 22 -33.84 8.88 -35.49
CA ILE A 22 -33.44 7.46 -35.39
C ILE A 22 -34.16 6.67 -36.49
N GLU A 23 -33.39 5.98 -37.33
CA GLU A 23 -33.94 5.18 -38.44
C GLU A 23 -34.65 3.92 -37.97
N ASP A 24 -34.16 3.31 -36.88
CA ASP A 24 -34.83 2.16 -36.28
C ASP A 24 -36.11 2.61 -35.57
N ALA A 25 -37.23 2.47 -36.28
CA ALA A 25 -38.56 2.81 -35.79
C ALA A 25 -38.93 2.06 -34.51
N SER A 26 -38.43 0.84 -34.29
CA SER A 26 -38.71 0.06 -33.08
C SER A 26 -38.01 0.67 -31.87
N VAL A 27 -36.74 1.07 -32.04
CA VAL A 27 -35.97 1.76 -31.00
C VAL A 27 -36.55 3.14 -30.73
N GLY A 28 -36.84 3.91 -31.78
CA GLY A 28 -37.45 5.24 -31.66
C GLY A 28 -38.81 5.21 -30.96
N TYR A 29 -39.68 4.24 -31.30
CA TYR A 29 -40.97 4.07 -30.65
C TYR A 29 -40.83 3.69 -29.17
N ARG A 30 -39.95 2.74 -28.84
CA ARG A 30 -39.70 2.34 -27.44
C ARG A 30 -39.25 3.52 -26.60
N LEU A 31 -38.24 4.27 -27.07
CA LEU A 31 -37.72 5.47 -26.39
C LEU A 31 -38.76 6.58 -26.26
N TYR A 32 -39.69 6.69 -27.22
CA TYR A 32 -40.79 7.64 -27.17
C TYR A 32 -41.85 7.24 -26.12
N THR A 33 -42.17 5.95 -26.00
CA THR A 33 -43.23 5.45 -25.11
C THR A 33 -42.77 5.22 -23.67
N ASP A 34 -41.54 4.76 -23.46
CA ASP A 34 -41.01 4.45 -22.14
C ASP A 34 -39.55 4.91 -22.02
N LYS A 35 -39.37 6.04 -21.35
CA LYS A 35 -38.04 6.62 -21.10
C LYS A 35 -37.12 5.66 -20.34
N LYS A 36 -37.65 4.78 -19.48
CA LYS A 36 -36.84 3.87 -18.67
C LYS A 36 -36.15 2.80 -19.51
N CYS A 37 -36.62 2.54 -20.72
CA CYS A 37 -35.98 1.60 -21.63
C CYS A 37 -34.58 2.08 -22.06
N ILE A 38 -34.23 3.35 -21.85
CA ILE A 38 -32.86 3.83 -22.09
C ILE A 38 -31.83 3.08 -21.22
N GLY A 39 -32.21 2.54 -20.06
CA GLY A 39 -31.31 1.72 -19.26
C GLY A 39 -30.84 0.46 -19.99
N GLU A 40 -31.69 -0.13 -20.82
CA GLU A 40 -31.38 -1.30 -21.64
C GLU A 40 -30.71 -0.92 -22.97
N LEU A 41 -31.08 0.24 -23.52
CA LEU A 41 -30.63 0.70 -24.83
C LEU A 41 -29.36 1.56 -24.76
N ARG A 42 -28.94 1.99 -23.58
CA ARG A 42 -27.72 2.78 -23.40
C ARG A 42 -26.51 1.96 -23.84
N GLY A 43 -25.65 2.58 -24.66
CA GLY A 43 -24.50 1.93 -25.27
C GLY A 43 -24.81 1.19 -26.57
N THR A 44 -26.08 1.07 -26.97
CA THR A 44 -26.43 0.48 -28.28
C THR A 44 -26.13 1.45 -29.41
N VAL A 45 -25.70 0.90 -30.55
CA VAL A 45 -25.44 1.70 -31.76
C VAL A 45 -26.71 1.73 -32.60
N VAL A 46 -27.14 2.93 -32.96
CA VAL A 46 -28.28 3.20 -33.83
C VAL A 46 -27.86 4.07 -35.00
N ASN A 47 -28.56 3.94 -36.12
CA ASN A 47 -28.35 4.81 -37.26
C ASN A 47 -29.20 6.08 -37.10
N VAL A 48 -28.54 7.24 -37.16
CA VAL A 48 -29.15 8.55 -36.98
C VAL A 48 -29.07 9.34 -38.28
N ARG A 49 -30.21 9.81 -38.78
CA ARG A 49 -30.34 10.67 -39.95
C ARG A 49 -30.61 12.11 -39.51
N TRP A 50 -29.58 12.95 -39.54
CA TRP A 50 -29.70 14.38 -39.22
C TRP A 50 -30.04 15.26 -40.43
N ASP A 51 -29.86 14.72 -41.65
CA ASP A 51 -30.17 15.39 -42.91
C ASP A 51 -30.88 14.40 -43.84
N LYS A 52 -31.99 14.82 -44.45
CA LYS A 52 -32.80 13.99 -45.36
C LYS A 52 -32.04 13.61 -46.64
N HIS A 53 -31.02 14.38 -47.00
CA HIS A 53 -30.23 14.18 -48.21
C HIS A 53 -28.93 13.42 -47.95
N LYS A 54 -28.63 13.07 -46.70
CA LYS A 54 -27.45 12.30 -46.33
C LYS A 54 -27.82 10.89 -45.88
N GLU A 55 -26.82 10.01 -45.97
CA GLU A 55 -26.94 8.68 -45.39
C GLU A 55 -26.94 8.77 -43.85
N PRO A 56 -27.75 7.95 -43.17
CA PRO A 56 -27.70 7.85 -41.72
C PRO A 56 -26.31 7.37 -41.26
N GLU A 57 -25.82 7.92 -40.16
CA GLU A 57 -24.55 7.51 -39.56
C GLU A 57 -24.76 6.79 -38.23
N PRO A 58 -23.88 5.82 -37.90
CA PRO A 58 -23.96 5.10 -36.65
C PRO A 58 -23.55 5.99 -35.46
N ALA A 59 -24.38 5.99 -34.44
CA ALA A 59 -24.13 6.67 -33.18
C ALA A 59 -24.57 5.82 -31.98
N THR A 60 -23.85 5.95 -30.88
CA THR A 60 -24.16 5.27 -29.62
C THR A 60 -25.22 6.06 -28.86
N LEU A 61 -26.29 5.40 -28.43
CA LEU A 61 -27.32 5.98 -27.56
C LEU A 61 -26.80 6.12 -26.13
N LEU A 62 -26.98 7.30 -25.53
CA LEU A 62 -26.48 7.59 -24.19
C LEU A 62 -27.61 7.97 -23.23
N ASP A 63 -28.49 8.87 -23.66
CA ASP A 63 -29.65 9.27 -22.86
C ASP A 63 -30.81 9.74 -23.73
N VAL A 64 -31.97 9.96 -23.11
CA VAL A 64 -33.18 10.47 -23.75
C VAL A 64 -33.86 11.48 -22.82
N GLU A 65 -34.38 12.59 -23.32
CA GLU A 65 -35.10 13.60 -22.53
C GLU A 65 -36.23 14.28 -23.31
N HIS A 66 -37.13 14.96 -22.59
CA HIS A 66 -38.25 15.68 -23.20
C HIS A 66 -37.93 17.15 -23.50
N SER A 67 -36.78 17.65 -23.03
CA SER A 67 -36.32 19.01 -23.21
C SER A 67 -34.91 19.03 -23.78
N ILE A 68 -34.73 19.74 -24.90
CA ILE A 68 -33.41 19.98 -25.48
C ILE A 68 -32.47 20.69 -24.49
N GLY A 69 -33.01 21.55 -23.62
CA GLY A 69 -32.22 22.28 -22.63
C GLY A 69 -31.63 21.38 -21.53
N GLU A 70 -32.33 20.29 -21.18
CA GLU A 70 -31.82 19.31 -20.20
C GLU A 70 -30.68 18.49 -20.82
N VAL A 71 -30.83 18.05 -22.07
CA VAL A 71 -29.79 17.30 -22.79
C VAL A 71 -28.56 18.17 -23.07
N GLU A 72 -28.75 19.43 -23.47
CA GLU A 72 -27.63 20.35 -23.68
C GLU A 72 -26.88 20.66 -22.38
N SER A 73 -27.59 20.73 -21.26
CA SER A 73 -26.97 20.93 -19.95
C SER A 73 -26.18 19.71 -19.51
N GLN A 74 -26.66 18.50 -19.79
CA GLN A 74 -25.90 17.26 -19.62
C GLN A 74 -24.64 17.24 -20.50
N LYS A 75 -24.76 17.60 -21.79
CA LYS A 75 -23.62 17.70 -22.71
C LYS A 75 -22.54 18.67 -22.21
N ARG A 76 -22.94 19.86 -21.71
CA ARG A 76 -22.00 20.82 -21.11
C ARG A 76 -21.25 20.23 -19.92
N LYS A 77 -21.98 19.60 -18.99
CA LYS A 77 -21.38 19.00 -17.79
C LYS A 77 -20.41 17.86 -18.13
N ILE A 78 -20.71 17.07 -19.15
CA ILE A 78 -19.84 16.00 -19.60
C ILE A 78 -18.55 16.57 -20.20
N ASN A 79 -18.64 17.58 -21.05
CA ASN A 79 -17.46 18.24 -21.60
C ASN A 79 -16.57 18.88 -20.51
N GLU A 80 -17.18 19.48 -19.48
CA GLU A 80 -16.46 20.02 -18.32
C GLU A 80 -15.71 18.91 -17.56
N LEU A 81 -16.39 17.79 -17.27
CA LEU A 81 -15.79 16.64 -16.60
C LEU A 81 -14.70 15.95 -17.43
N GLU A 82 -14.85 15.91 -18.75
CA GLU A 82 -13.83 15.38 -19.66
C GLU A 82 -12.57 16.25 -19.62
N LYS A 83 -12.75 17.58 -19.62
CA LYS A 83 -11.64 18.54 -19.50
C LYS A 83 -10.92 18.43 -18.17
N GLU A 84 -11.66 18.38 -17.06
CA GLU A 84 -11.10 18.20 -15.72
C GLU A 84 -10.33 16.87 -15.60
N ASN A 85 -10.86 15.80 -16.19
CA ASN A 85 -10.16 14.51 -16.22
C ASN A 85 -8.87 14.55 -17.05
N THR A 86 -8.81 15.31 -18.15
CA THR A 86 -7.55 15.50 -18.88
C THR A 86 -6.52 16.26 -18.05
N ASP A 87 -6.92 17.36 -17.42
CA ASP A 87 -6.02 18.19 -16.59
C ASP A 87 -5.48 17.36 -15.40
N LEU A 88 -6.34 16.60 -14.71
CA LEU A 88 -5.95 15.70 -13.63
C LEU A 88 -5.02 14.55 -14.08
N LYS A 89 -5.19 14.05 -15.29
CA LYS A 89 -4.29 13.02 -15.84
C LYS A 89 -2.90 13.60 -16.08
N GLU A 90 -2.83 14.81 -16.64
CA GLU A 90 -1.56 15.50 -16.86
C GLU A 90 -0.85 15.80 -15.52
N GLU A 91 -1.58 16.29 -14.51
CA GLU A 91 -1.02 16.52 -13.18
C GLU A 91 -0.50 15.23 -12.55
N ASN A 92 -1.26 14.14 -12.64
CA ASN A 92 -0.83 12.83 -12.14
C ASN A 92 0.43 12.32 -12.85
N GLU A 93 0.55 12.52 -14.16
CA GLU A 93 1.78 12.16 -14.89
C GLU A 93 2.96 13.00 -14.43
N GLN A 94 2.78 14.30 -14.21
CA GLN A 94 3.82 15.19 -13.69
C GLN A 94 4.26 14.77 -12.28
N LEU A 95 3.31 14.49 -11.38
CA LEU A 95 3.59 14.01 -10.03
C LEU A 95 4.33 12.67 -10.03
N LYS A 96 3.94 11.73 -10.90
CA LYS A 96 4.65 10.45 -11.06
C LYS A 96 6.11 10.66 -11.49
N ARG A 97 6.36 11.57 -12.44
CA ARG A 97 7.74 11.91 -12.85
C ARG A 97 8.52 12.54 -11.70
N ALA A 98 7.93 13.49 -10.99
CA ALA A 98 8.58 14.13 -9.84
C ALA A 98 8.91 13.12 -8.72
N LEU A 99 8.03 12.16 -8.45
CA LEU A 99 8.30 11.07 -7.51
C LEU A 99 9.46 10.20 -7.97
N GLN A 100 9.47 9.81 -9.25
CA GLN A 100 10.54 9.00 -9.82
C GLN A 100 11.89 9.74 -9.78
N ASP A 101 11.91 11.05 -10.05
CA ASP A 101 13.10 11.87 -9.95
C ASP A 101 13.57 12.02 -8.50
N ALA A 102 12.65 12.18 -7.54
CA ALA A 102 12.97 12.21 -6.12
C ALA A 102 13.53 10.87 -5.61
N GLU A 103 12.98 9.75 -6.06
CA GLU A 103 13.51 8.41 -5.78
C GLU A 103 14.92 8.24 -6.34
N ASN A 104 15.14 8.63 -7.60
CA ASN A 104 16.46 8.58 -8.23
C ASN A 104 17.46 9.51 -7.51
N HIS A 105 17.01 10.68 -7.04
CA HIS A 105 17.83 11.60 -6.28
C HIS A 105 18.18 11.05 -4.88
N HIS A 106 17.23 10.40 -4.20
CA HIS A 106 17.51 9.68 -2.94
C HIS A 106 18.54 8.56 -3.13
N VAL A 107 18.46 7.80 -4.23
CA VAL A 107 19.47 6.78 -4.59
C VAL A 107 20.84 7.42 -4.86
N ALA A 108 20.89 8.56 -5.56
CA ALA A 108 22.13 9.25 -5.89
C ALA A 108 22.82 9.92 -4.68
N VAL A 109 22.04 10.41 -3.71
CA VAL A 109 22.55 11.07 -2.48
C VAL A 109 22.85 10.05 -1.37
N GLY A 110 22.51 8.77 -1.56
CA GLY A 110 22.81 7.71 -0.60
C GLY A 110 22.07 7.84 0.74
N ILE A 111 20.96 8.60 0.75
CA ILE A 111 20.07 8.70 1.91
C ILE A 111 19.25 7.40 1.92
N PRO A 112 19.40 6.51 2.93
CA PRO A 112 18.61 5.30 3.00
C PRO A 112 17.14 5.69 3.04
N SER A 113 16.35 5.19 2.10
CA SER A 113 14.91 5.32 2.17
C SER A 113 14.43 4.76 3.52
N SER A 114 13.74 5.58 4.31
CA SER A 114 13.22 5.21 5.63
C SER A 114 11.94 4.38 5.51
N TYR A 115 11.93 3.39 4.61
CA TYR A 115 10.85 2.42 4.55
C TYR A 115 10.82 1.64 5.86
N MET A 116 9.67 1.68 6.54
CA MET A 116 9.44 1.00 7.79
C MET A 116 8.63 -0.27 7.52
N VAL A 117 9.12 -1.41 8.00
CA VAL A 117 8.48 -2.72 7.91
C VAL A 117 7.84 -3.07 9.24
N ASP A 118 6.57 -3.49 9.23
CA ASP A 118 5.90 -4.04 10.41
C ASP A 118 6.36 -5.50 10.63
N ILE A 119 7.05 -5.75 11.75
CA ILE A 119 7.48 -7.11 12.15
C ILE A 119 6.41 -7.82 13.01
N GLY A 120 5.23 -7.22 13.17
CA GLY A 120 4.06 -7.78 13.82
C GLY A 120 3.62 -6.97 15.04
N SER A 121 2.30 -6.97 15.27
CA SER A 121 1.66 -6.22 16.37
C SER A 121 1.95 -4.70 16.34
N GLY A 122 2.17 -4.12 15.16
CA GLY A 122 2.43 -2.70 14.97
C GLY A 122 3.85 -2.26 15.33
N VAL A 123 4.79 -3.21 15.41
CA VAL A 123 6.20 -2.91 15.72
C VAL A 123 6.94 -2.65 14.41
N MET A 124 7.30 -1.39 14.18
CA MET A 124 7.93 -0.94 12.94
C MET A 124 9.45 -0.91 13.06
N VAL A 125 10.16 -1.38 12.05
CA VAL A 125 11.64 -1.34 11.95
C VAL A 125 12.06 -0.88 10.55
N GLU A 126 13.23 -0.25 10.42
CA GLU A 126 13.74 0.17 9.11
C GLU A 126 14.06 -1.05 8.22
N GLU A 127 13.54 -1.05 6.99
CA GLU A 127 13.72 -2.13 6.00
C GLU A 127 15.21 -2.40 5.74
N ALA A 128 16.00 -1.33 5.58
CA ALA A 128 17.44 -1.43 5.36
C ALA A 128 18.16 -2.20 6.48
N GLN A 129 17.68 -2.10 7.73
CA GLN A 129 18.25 -2.83 8.86
C GLN A 129 17.86 -4.32 8.83
N VAL A 130 16.63 -4.62 8.42
CA VAL A 130 16.15 -6.00 8.23
C VAL A 130 16.91 -6.67 7.09
N GLU A 131 17.01 -6.04 5.91
CA GLU A 131 17.76 -6.58 4.78
C GLU A 131 19.23 -6.82 5.14
N LYS A 132 19.85 -5.87 5.84
CA LYS A 132 21.24 -6.00 6.30
C LYS A 132 21.40 -7.21 7.23
N LEU A 133 20.44 -7.46 8.12
CA LEU A 133 20.44 -8.64 8.98
C LEU A 133 20.28 -9.93 8.18
N GLU A 134 19.35 -9.98 7.22
CA GLU A 134 19.12 -11.15 6.37
C GLU A 134 20.39 -11.52 5.60
N ARG A 135 21.07 -10.53 5.00
CA ARG A 135 22.35 -10.70 4.32
C ARG A 135 23.46 -11.16 5.26
N SER A 136 23.49 -10.64 6.50
CA SER A 136 24.55 -10.93 7.46
C SER A 136 24.37 -12.28 8.20
N CYS A 137 23.16 -12.82 8.22
CA CYS A 137 22.80 -14.02 9.01
C CYS A 137 22.04 -15.08 8.18
N PRO A 138 22.54 -15.51 7.01
CA PRO A 138 21.81 -16.43 6.14
C PRO A 138 21.51 -17.74 6.87
N GLY A 139 20.22 -18.12 6.93
CA GLY A 139 19.77 -19.39 7.51
C GLY A 139 20.08 -19.58 9.00
N ASN A 140 20.39 -18.52 9.77
CA ASN A 140 20.66 -18.61 11.21
C ASN A 140 19.63 -17.83 12.04
N PRO A 141 18.50 -18.46 12.42
CA PRO A 141 17.43 -17.80 13.17
C PRO A 141 17.89 -17.25 14.52
N GLY A 142 18.86 -17.91 15.17
CA GLY A 142 19.37 -17.48 16.46
C GLY A 142 20.18 -16.18 16.36
N LYS A 143 21.01 -16.02 15.32
CA LYS A 143 21.76 -14.78 15.08
C LYS A 143 20.84 -13.67 14.57
N PHE A 144 19.93 -14.01 13.66
CA PHE A 144 18.95 -13.07 13.13
C PHE A 144 18.08 -12.47 14.24
N ALA A 145 17.47 -13.31 15.08
CA ALA A 145 16.63 -12.84 16.19
C ALA A 145 17.40 -11.94 17.18
N ARG A 146 18.66 -12.25 17.45
CA ARG A 146 19.51 -11.42 18.34
C ARG A 146 19.79 -10.06 17.72
N GLY A 147 20.07 -10.03 16.41
CA GLY A 147 20.24 -8.79 15.66
C GLY A 147 18.96 -7.96 15.68
N LEU A 148 17.82 -8.59 15.38
CA LEU A 148 16.52 -7.93 15.35
C LEU A 148 16.11 -7.42 16.75
N LEU A 149 16.41 -8.16 17.81
CA LEU A 149 16.17 -7.70 19.19
C LEU A 149 16.98 -6.44 19.51
N ARG A 150 18.20 -6.29 18.99
CA ARG A 150 19.06 -5.11 19.19
C ARG A 150 18.64 -3.90 18.35
N ILE A 151 17.89 -4.13 17.28
CA ILE A 151 17.25 -3.06 16.49
C ILE A 151 16.00 -2.58 17.21
N VAL A 152 15.17 -3.53 17.67
CA VAL A 152 13.92 -3.20 18.35
C VAL A 152 14.21 -2.54 19.70
N PHE A 153 15.10 -3.08 20.53
CA PHE A 153 15.39 -2.58 21.87
C PHE A 153 16.76 -1.91 21.96
N SER A 154 16.82 -0.76 22.64
CA SER A 154 18.08 -0.11 22.97
C SER A 154 18.91 -0.92 23.96
N ALA A 155 20.23 -0.72 23.96
CA ALA A 155 21.13 -1.36 24.92
C ALA A 155 20.77 -1.06 26.38
N LYS A 156 20.22 0.13 26.66
CA LYS A 156 19.75 0.54 27.98
C LYS A 156 18.51 -0.26 28.41
N GLU A 157 17.55 -0.48 27.51
CA GLU A 157 16.35 -1.27 27.80
C GLU A 157 16.66 -2.75 28.06
N MET A 158 17.67 -3.31 27.38
CA MET A 158 18.05 -4.72 27.54
C MET A 158 18.89 -5.00 28.78
N LYS A 159 19.63 -4.00 29.28
CA LYS A 159 20.56 -4.19 30.39
C LYS A 159 19.81 -4.57 31.67
N GLY A 160 20.20 -5.70 32.26
CA GLY A 160 19.63 -6.18 33.52
C GLY A 160 18.24 -6.84 33.39
N LYS A 161 17.61 -6.78 32.21
CA LYS A 161 16.29 -7.39 31.97
C LYS A 161 16.41 -8.84 31.50
N SER A 162 15.31 -9.56 31.62
CA SER A 162 15.12 -10.92 31.11
C SER A 162 14.12 -10.93 29.97
N LEU A 163 14.05 -12.04 29.22
CA LEU A 163 13.16 -12.14 28.08
C LEU A 163 11.66 -12.09 28.47
N PHE A 164 11.29 -12.61 29.64
CA PHE A 164 9.88 -12.75 30.06
C PHE A 164 9.60 -12.39 31.54
N GLY A 165 10.59 -11.92 32.29
CA GLY A 165 10.38 -11.52 33.69
C GLY A 165 10.25 -12.68 34.70
N ARG A 166 10.52 -13.93 34.29
CA ARG A 166 10.26 -15.11 35.12
C ARG A 166 11.48 -15.50 35.96
N LYS A 167 11.24 -15.95 37.21
CA LYS A 167 12.28 -16.55 38.05
C LYS A 167 12.83 -17.82 37.40
N CYS A 168 14.14 -18.00 37.46
CA CYS A 168 14.77 -19.25 37.07
C CYS A 168 14.57 -20.29 38.18
N ASN A 169 14.01 -21.45 37.86
CA ASN A 169 13.79 -22.53 38.83
C ASN A 169 15.09 -23.03 39.49
N ALA A 170 16.24 -22.87 38.81
CA ALA A 170 17.55 -23.25 39.33
C ALA A 170 18.19 -22.19 40.26
N LYS A 171 17.66 -20.97 40.31
CA LYS A 171 18.14 -19.86 41.16
C LYS A 171 16.99 -19.24 41.93
N LYS A 172 16.34 -20.05 42.77
CA LYS A 172 15.14 -19.65 43.53
C LYS A 172 15.38 -18.46 44.47
N GLU A 173 16.61 -18.31 44.95
CA GLU A 173 17.04 -17.25 45.87
C GLU A 173 17.31 -15.90 45.20
N GLN A 174 17.43 -15.86 43.87
CA GLN A 174 17.68 -14.63 43.14
C GLN A 174 16.36 -13.93 42.80
N GLU A 175 16.30 -12.61 42.98
CA GLU A 175 15.14 -11.82 42.58
C GLU A 175 14.89 -11.91 41.06
N ALA A 176 13.61 -11.89 40.68
CA ALA A 176 13.23 -11.97 39.28
C ALA A 176 13.66 -10.69 38.57
N LYS A 177 14.45 -10.81 37.50
CA LYS A 177 14.73 -9.69 36.63
C LYS A 177 13.44 -9.24 35.94
N GLU A 178 13.26 -7.94 35.78
CA GLU A 178 12.16 -7.39 34.98
C GLU A 178 12.17 -7.98 33.55
N GLY A 179 10.99 -8.18 32.96
CA GLY A 179 10.85 -8.63 31.58
C GLY A 179 11.02 -7.48 30.59
N LEU A 180 11.47 -7.78 29.37
CA LEU A 180 11.28 -6.89 28.23
C LEU A 180 9.78 -6.80 27.87
N ASP A 181 9.42 -5.75 27.12
CA ASP A 181 8.04 -5.58 26.63
C ASP A 181 7.58 -6.84 25.88
N PRO A 182 6.57 -7.55 26.41
CA PRO A 182 6.13 -8.83 25.85
C PRO A 182 5.55 -8.71 24.44
N VAL A 183 5.02 -7.54 24.05
CA VAL A 183 4.48 -7.33 22.70
C VAL A 183 5.63 -7.28 21.69
N ARG A 184 6.61 -6.40 21.92
CA ARG A 184 7.82 -6.28 21.07
C ARG A 184 8.63 -7.57 21.03
N VAL A 185 8.76 -8.28 22.16
CA VAL A 185 9.43 -9.60 22.19
C VAL A 185 8.69 -10.64 21.33
N LYS A 186 7.35 -10.67 21.41
CA LYS A 186 6.54 -11.59 20.58
C LYS A 186 6.66 -11.25 19.09
N ALA A 187 6.68 -9.96 18.72
CA ALA A 187 6.90 -9.52 17.35
C ALA A 187 8.24 -10.03 16.80
N VAL A 188 9.34 -9.82 17.54
CA VAL A 188 10.68 -10.31 17.14
C VAL A 188 10.73 -11.83 16.96
N ILE A 189 10.15 -12.59 17.89
CA ILE A 189 10.11 -14.05 17.80
C ILE A 189 9.23 -14.49 16.63
N GLY A 190 8.03 -13.92 16.50
CA GLY A 190 7.06 -14.26 15.46
C GLY A 190 7.60 -13.99 14.06
N TYR A 191 8.21 -12.82 13.85
CA TYR A 191 8.84 -12.47 12.59
C TYR A 191 9.98 -13.44 12.26
N THR A 192 10.90 -13.68 13.19
CA THR A 192 12.02 -14.62 12.96
C THR A 192 11.52 -16.03 12.59
N VAL A 193 10.54 -16.54 13.33
CA VAL A 193 9.98 -17.88 13.10
C VAL A 193 9.34 -17.97 11.72
N SER A 194 8.58 -16.95 11.33
CA SER A 194 7.87 -16.92 10.06
C SER A 194 8.82 -16.75 8.88
N SER A 195 9.76 -15.79 8.95
CA SER A 195 10.66 -15.48 7.83
C SER A 195 11.71 -16.56 7.58
N LEU A 196 12.15 -17.29 8.60
CA LEU A 196 13.21 -18.30 8.48
C LEU A 196 12.73 -19.73 8.73
N ASN A 197 11.42 -19.96 8.82
CA ASN A 197 10.80 -21.25 9.15
C ASN A 197 11.49 -21.95 10.34
N ALA A 198 11.69 -21.19 11.42
CA ALA A 198 12.53 -21.59 12.54
C ALA A 198 11.72 -22.15 13.70
N ASP A 199 12.30 -23.08 14.47
CA ASP A 199 11.69 -23.54 15.72
C ASP A 199 11.64 -22.39 16.77
N PRO A 200 10.44 -22.01 17.26
CA PRO A 200 10.28 -20.97 18.28
C PRO A 200 11.07 -21.21 19.57
N VAL A 201 11.26 -22.49 19.96
CA VAL A 201 12.01 -22.83 21.18
C VAL A 201 13.48 -22.47 21.02
N ARG A 202 14.09 -22.84 19.89
CA ARG A 202 15.47 -22.46 19.55
C ARG A 202 15.69 -20.95 19.53
N VAL A 203 14.73 -20.18 18.99
CA VAL A 203 14.79 -18.71 18.97
C VAL A 203 14.75 -18.15 20.40
N LYS A 204 13.78 -18.58 21.23
CA LYS A 204 13.65 -18.14 22.64
C LYS A 204 14.90 -18.44 23.47
N THR A 205 15.47 -19.64 23.32
CA THR A 205 16.70 -20.06 24.02
C THR A 205 17.89 -19.21 23.60
N SER A 206 18.01 -18.91 22.30
CA SER A 206 19.06 -18.03 21.76
C SER A 206 19.01 -16.63 22.36
N LEU A 207 17.80 -16.03 22.45
CA LEU A 207 17.59 -14.69 23.01
C LEU A 207 17.84 -14.66 24.52
N SER A 208 17.32 -15.64 25.26
CA SER A 208 17.53 -15.75 26.70
C SER A 208 19.02 -15.86 27.05
N THR A 209 19.77 -16.64 26.28
CA THR A 209 21.22 -16.80 26.46
C THR A 209 21.97 -15.51 26.15
N MET A 210 21.54 -14.73 25.14
CA MET A 210 22.13 -13.44 24.83
C MET A 210 21.94 -12.45 25.98
N LEU A 211 20.71 -12.30 26.48
CA LEU A 211 20.39 -11.38 27.57
C LEU A 211 21.10 -11.78 28.87
N ALA A 212 21.29 -13.08 29.13
CA ALA A 212 22.07 -13.53 30.27
C ALA A 212 23.55 -13.09 30.20
N ARG A 213 24.13 -13.05 28.99
CA ARG A 213 25.54 -12.65 28.76
C ARG A 213 25.74 -11.13 28.80
N GLU A 214 24.78 -10.34 28.35
CA GLU A 214 24.82 -8.86 28.43
C GLU A 214 24.78 -8.34 29.88
N VAL A 215 24.43 -9.20 30.85
CA VAL A 215 24.39 -8.86 32.29
C VAL A 215 25.64 -9.33 33.04
N ALA A 216 26.45 -10.22 32.47
CA ALA A 216 27.67 -10.67 33.13
C ALA A 216 28.73 -9.56 33.07
N PRO A 217 29.23 -9.04 34.21
CA PRO A 217 30.37 -8.14 34.17
C PRO A 217 31.55 -8.86 33.52
N LYS A 218 32.26 -8.19 32.61
CA LYS A 218 33.57 -8.66 32.16
C LYS A 218 34.46 -8.74 33.40
N GLN A 219 34.77 -9.95 33.86
CA GLN A 219 35.88 -10.16 34.78
C GLN A 219 37.16 -9.88 33.98
N SER A 220 37.56 -8.62 33.94
CA SER A 220 38.91 -8.25 33.50
C SER A 220 39.84 -8.48 34.68
N GLN A 221 40.79 -9.38 34.50
CA GLN A 221 41.82 -9.77 35.45
C GLN A 221 42.60 -8.54 35.95
N GLU A 222 42.78 -8.42 37.27
CA GLU A 222 43.76 -7.53 37.88
C GLU A 222 45.19 -8.00 37.53
N PRO A 223 46.11 -7.09 37.15
CA PRO A 223 47.51 -7.43 37.02
C PRO A 223 48.16 -7.57 38.41
N LEU A 224 48.87 -8.68 38.62
CA LEU A 224 49.70 -8.92 39.80
C LEU A 224 50.74 -7.80 39.95
N GLU A 225 50.64 -7.03 41.03
CA GLU A 225 51.72 -6.17 41.52
C GLU A 225 52.92 -7.04 41.87
N VAL A 226 54.02 -6.86 41.14
CA VAL A 226 55.33 -7.37 41.56
C VAL A 226 55.95 -6.29 42.44
N GLU A 227 55.85 -6.47 43.76
CA GLU A 227 56.65 -5.73 44.73
C GLU A 227 58.14 -5.92 44.42
N HIS A 228 58.83 -4.83 44.12
CA HIS A 228 60.27 -4.72 44.33
C HIS A 228 60.52 -3.53 45.27
N LEU A 229 61.06 -3.87 46.44
CA LEU A 229 61.59 -2.98 47.46
C LEU A 229 62.68 -3.77 48.19
N PRO A 230 63.72 -3.11 48.74
CA PRO A 230 64.54 -2.01 48.22
C PRO A 230 65.91 -2.47 47.71
#